data_AF-A0A2G2WA52-F1
#
_entry.id   AF-A0A2G2WA52-F1
#
_cell.length_a   1.000
_cell.length_b   1.000
_cell.length_c   1.000
_cell.angle_alpha   90.00
_cell.angle_beta   90.00
_cell.angle_gamma   90.00
#
_symmetry.space_group_name_H-M   'P 1'
#
loop_
_entity.id
_entity.type
_entity.pdbx_description
1 polymer ?
#
loop_
_entity_poly.entity_id
_entity_poly.type
_entity_poly.pdbx_seq_one_letter_code
_entity_poly.pdbx_strand_id
1 'polypeptide(L)'
;MAIQRFPWADESPGSSIGSSSSISNVPNRKWRNLLPLFVALVFIIEICFLGKLDVAEKANSWAETFYQFTASSWPTPKVVVVDEAKLGGLVNEGFVPGGCEEWLEREDSLQYSRDFRDEPILVRGRDQTVKSCSVGCKFGNDHNKKPDAAFGLPPQDGIASVLQSMESAQYYPQNNITLARRKGYDVVMTTSLSSDVPVGYFSWAEYDIMAPVQPKTADAVAAAFISNCAARNFRLQALEALERANISIDSYGSCHHNKGGRVDKVEALKRYNFSLAFENSNEEDYVTEKFFQSLVAGSIPVVVGAPNIQDFAPSPTSLLHIKELKDAESVAKTMKYLAENPIAYNASLRWKFEGPSDAFKALVDMAAVHSSCRLCIFLATRIREREERKFMKRPCKCTRGTETVYHVYVRERGRFEMDSVFLRSSELSLQAFESAVLAKFKSVKHVPIWKEERPRVLRGGDELKLHKVYPVGLTERQALYSFRFNGDTEFKNYIESHPCARFEVIFV
;
A
#
# COMPACT_ATOMS: atom_id res chain seq x y z
N MET A 1 4.96 30.21 -7.68
CA MET A 1 3.90 30.21 -6.64
C MET A 1 4.34 29.28 -5.53
N ALA A 2 4.64 29.85 -4.36
CA ALA A 2 5.26 29.15 -3.25
C ALA A 2 4.25 28.23 -2.55
N ILE A 3 4.53 26.93 -2.56
CA ILE A 3 3.81 25.94 -1.75
C ILE A 3 4.45 25.94 -0.35
N GLN A 4 3.65 26.25 0.66
CA GLN A 4 4.06 26.26 2.06
C GLN A 4 4.59 24.89 2.48
N ARG A 5 5.83 24.87 2.97
CA ARG A 5 6.43 23.74 3.68
C ARG A 5 5.71 23.58 5.02
N PHE A 6 5.28 22.37 5.36
CA PHE A 6 4.75 22.05 6.68
C PHE A 6 5.86 22.11 7.74
N PRO A 7 5.68 22.82 8.87
CA PRO A 7 6.63 22.82 9.98
C PRO A 7 6.35 21.61 10.89
N TRP A 8 7.36 20.76 11.09
CA TRP A 8 7.37 19.82 12.20
C TRP A 8 7.95 20.51 13.42
N ALA A 9 7.23 20.40 14.54
CA ALA A 9 7.61 20.98 15.82
C ALA A 9 8.76 20.20 16.45
N ASP A 10 9.90 20.87 16.59
CA ASP A 10 10.88 20.62 17.64
C ASP A 10 10.27 21.07 18.96
N GLU A 11 10.19 20.19 19.97
CA GLU A 11 10.33 20.57 21.38
C GLU A 11 10.45 19.32 22.26
N SER A 12 11.65 19.12 22.80
CA SER A 12 11.93 18.24 23.95
C SER A 12 12.16 19.14 25.16
N PRO A 13 11.63 18.84 26.35
CA PRO A 13 12.18 19.35 27.59
C PRO A 13 13.02 18.27 28.27
N GLY A 14 14.29 18.60 28.49
CA GLY A 14 15.15 17.87 29.42
C GLY A 14 14.73 18.13 30.87
N SER A 15 15.02 17.16 31.73
CA SER A 15 15.15 17.39 33.17
C SER A 15 16.17 16.42 33.75
N SER A 16 17.27 16.99 34.22
CA SER A 16 18.28 16.38 35.09
C SER A 16 17.79 16.38 36.54
N ILE A 17 17.83 15.23 37.22
CA ILE A 17 17.96 15.14 38.68
C ILE A 17 18.87 13.96 39.01
N GLY A 18 19.87 14.21 39.87
CA GLY A 18 20.86 13.24 40.29
C GLY A 18 20.61 12.63 41.67
N SER A 19 21.57 11.74 41.98
CA SER A 19 22.04 11.21 43.27
C SER A 19 21.34 10.02 43.97
N SER A 20 22.20 8.99 44.14
CA SER A 20 22.51 8.20 45.34
C SER A 20 21.67 6.96 45.73
N SER A 21 22.27 5.81 45.43
CA SER A 21 22.58 4.65 46.29
C SER A 21 21.56 4.11 47.29
N SER A 22 21.25 2.81 47.15
CA SER A 22 21.41 1.85 48.25
C SER A 22 21.42 0.41 47.75
N ILE A 23 22.46 -0.31 48.16
CA ILE A 23 22.68 -1.75 48.01
C ILE A 23 21.70 -2.51 48.91
N SER A 24 21.08 -3.58 48.40
CA SER A 24 20.57 -4.66 49.24
C SER A 24 20.83 -6.01 48.58
N ASN A 25 21.66 -6.80 49.25
CA ASN A 25 22.04 -8.18 48.94
C ASN A 25 20.89 -9.18 49.23
N VAL A 26 21.15 -10.43 48.76
CA VAL A 26 20.69 -11.74 49.30
C VAL A 26 19.50 -12.38 48.53
N PRO A 27 19.46 -13.71 48.28
CA PRO A 27 20.52 -14.68 47.97
C PRO A 27 20.18 -15.63 46.79
N ASN A 28 21.24 -16.28 46.29
CA ASN A 28 21.22 -17.37 45.34
C ASN A 28 20.89 -18.72 46.05
N ARG A 29 19.88 -19.50 45.60
CA ARG A 29 19.91 -20.98 45.72
C ARG A 29 18.81 -21.72 44.92
N LYS A 30 19.30 -22.69 44.13
CA LYS A 30 18.71 -24.02 43.77
C LYS A 30 17.67 -24.12 42.64
N TRP A 31 18.11 -24.00 41.38
CA TRP A 31 17.48 -24.69 40.23
C TRP A 31 18.52 -25.41 39.34
N ARG A 32 19.49 -26.11 39.97
CA ARG A 32 20.28 -27.15 39.29
C ARG A 32 19.65 -28.49 39.65
N ASN A 33 18.66 -28.91 38.86
CA ASN A 33 18.14 -30.29 38.74
C ASN A 33 17.03 -30.43 37.67
N LEU A 34 16.63 -29.36 36.97
CA LEU A 34 15.57 -29.39 35.95
C LEU A 34 16.08 -29.33 34.49
N LEU A 35 17.40 -29.19 34.28
CA LEU A 35 18.00 -29.11 32.95
C LEU A 35 17.80 -30.37 32.07
N PRO A 36 17.87 -31.62 32.60
CA PRO A 36 17.63 -32.82 31.78
C PRO A 36 16.18 -32.95 31.31
N LEU A 37 15.22 -32.45 32.12
CA LEU A 37 13.79 -32.47 31.82
C LEU A 37 13.42 -31.42 30.76
N PHE A 38 14.07 -30.26 30.79
CA PHE A 38 13.89 -29.23 29.77
C PHE A 38 14.44 -29.65 28.40
N VAL A 39 15.59 -30.33 28.35
CA VAL A 39 16.17 -30.82 27.08
C VAL A 39 15.30 -31.92 26.47
N ALA A 40 14.77 -32.85 27.27
CA ALA A 40 13.84 -33.87 26.79
C ALA A 40 12.53 -33.27 26.25
N LEU A 41 12.01 -32.22 26.90
CA LEU A 41 10.81 -31.51 26.44
C LEU A 41 11.05 -30.79 25.10
N VAL A 42 12.22 -30.17 24.92
CA VAL A 42 12.58 -29.50 23.66
C VAL A 42 12.76 -30.51 22.51
N PHE A 43 13.35 -31.68 22.77
CA PHE A 43 13.48 -32.76 21.78
C PHE A 43 12.13 -33.35 21.35
N ILE A 44 11.19 -33.51 22.28
CA ILE A 44 9.82 -33.98 21.96
C ILE A 44 9.07 -32.91 21.14
N ILE A 45 9.26 -31.63 21.47
CA ILE A 45 8.65 -30.52 20.72
C ILE A 45 9.22 -30.46 19.29
N GLU A 46 10.52 -30.68 19.08
CA GLU A 46 11.12 -30.73 17.74
C GLU A 46 10.64 -31.92 16.90
N ILE A 47 10.50 -33.12 17.49
CA ILE A 47 9.95 -34.29 16.78
C ILE A 47 8.47 -34.07 16.41
N CYS A 48 7.69 -33.41 17.28
CA CYS A 48 6.32 -32.98 16.96
C CYS A 48 6.27 -31.86 15.90
N PHE A 49 7.34 -31.06 15.77
CA PHE A 49 7.45 -30.01 14.76
C PHE A 49 7.85 -30.58 13.38
N LEU A 50 8.71 -31.60 13.35
CA LEU A 50 9.11 -32.31 12.13
C LEU A 50 8.01 -33.23 11.58
N GLY A 51 7.11 -33.74 12.43
CA GLY A 51 5.91 -34.48 11.99
C GLY A 51 4.80 -33.60 11.38
N LYS A 52 4.92 -32.27 11.43
CA LYS A 52 3.96 -31.31 10.85
C LYS A 52 4.37 -30.73 9.49
N LEU A 53 5.52 -31.15 8.95
CA LEU A 53 6.03 -30.67 7.66
C LEU A 53 5.39 -31.32 6.42
N ASP A 54 4.45 -32.27 6.61
CA ASP A 54 3.70 -32.89 5.50
C ASP A 54 2.30 -32.26 5.30
N VAL A 55 2.18 -30.94 5.55
CA VAL A 55 0.93 -30.16 5.35
C VAL A 55 1.16 -29.02 4.36
N ALA A 56 2.06 -29.21 3.38
CA ALA A 56 2.27 -28.26 2.29
C ALA A 56 1.20 -28.35 1.19
N GLU A 57 0.29 -29.34 1.23
CA GLU A 57 -0.74 -29.54 0.19
C GLU A 57 -2.16 -29.09 0.62
N LYS A 58 -2.34 -28.58 1.85
CA LYS A 58 -3.65 -28.09 2.37
C LYS A 58 -3.78 -26.57 2.46
N ALA A 59 -2.76 -25.79 2.09
CA ALA A 59 -2.76 -24.33 2.21
C ALA A 59 -3.87 -23.63 1.40
N ASN A 60 -4.35 -24.22 0.29
CA ASN A 60 -5.44 -23.66 -0.51
C ASN A 60 -6.83 -23.77 0.15
N SER A 61 -7.02 -24.67 1.13
CA SER A 61 -8.30 -24.80 1.86
C SER A 61 -8.47 -23.78 3.00
N TRP A 62 -7.37 -23.22 3.51
CA TRP A 62 -7.40 -22.26 4.61
C TRP A 62 -7.65 -20.83 4.14
N ALA A 63 -7.31 -20.50 2.89
CA ALA A 63 -7.65 -19.21 2.27
C ALA A 63 -9.18 -19.03 2.15
N GLU A 64 -9.91 -20.07 1.74
CA GLU A 64 -11.38 -20.12 1.69
C GLU A 64 -12.03 -20.00 3.10
N THR A 65 -11.43 -20.66 4.10
CA THR A 65 -11.96 -20.63 5.48
C THR A 65 -11.73 -19.25 6.14
N PHE A 66 -10.67 -18.54 5.78
CA PHE A 66 -10.38 -17.20 6.31
C PHE A 66 -11.33 -16.13 5.74
N TYR A 67 -11.78 -16.30 4.48
CA TYR A 67 -12.85 -15.48 3.91
C TYR A 67 -14.18 -15.65 4.66
N GLN A 68 -14.52 -16.87 5.08
CA GLN A 68 -15.72 -17.09 5.90
C GLN A 68 -15.57 -16.57 7.34
N PHE A 69 -14.37 -16.62 7.93
CA PHE A 69 -14.17 -16.21 9.33
C PHE A 69 -14.31 -14.69 9.53
N THR A 70 -13.92 -13.88 8.55
CA THR A 70 -14.10 -12.40 8.60
C THR A 70 -15.53 -11.94 8.35
N ALA A 71 -16.43 -12.84 7.92
CA ALA A 71 -17.84 -12.57 7.70
C ALA A 71 -18.75 -12.92 8.90
N SER A 72 -18.20 -13.40 10.03
CA SER A 72 -19.03 -13.90 11.14
C SER A 72 -18.97 -13.04 12.40
N SER A 73 -19.99 -12.19 12.54
CA SER A 73 -20.74 -12.04 13.78
C SER A 73 -22.10 -11.45 13.41
N TRP A 74 -23.13 -11.77 14.21
CA TRP A 74 -24.54 -11.35 14.14
C TRP A 74 -25.51 -12.35 13.44
N PRO A 75 -26.69 -12.63 14.06
CA PRO A 75 -27.45 -13.87 13.87
C PRO A 75 -28.30 -13.88 12.60
N THR A 76 -28.40 -15.05 11.96
CA THR A 76 -29.21 -15.32 10.76
C THR A 76 -30.68 -15.55 11.13
N PRO A 77 -31.67 -14.93 10.43
CA PRO A 77 -33.04 -15.42 10.44
C PRO A 77 -33.17 -16.63 9.50
N LYS A 78 -34.07 -17.55 9.84
CA LYS A 78 -34.37 -18.79 9.10
C LYS A 78 -34.64 -18.52 7.61
N VAL A 79 -33.92 -19.26 6.77
CA VAL A 79 -34.09 -19.31 5.31
C VAL A 79 -35.48 -19.87 4.98
N VAL A 80 -36.31 -19.05 4.34
CA VAL A 80 -37.43 -19.53 3.52
C VAL A 80 -36.86 -19.78 2.14
N VAL A 81 -36.75 -21.05 1.74
CA VAL A 81 -36.38 -21.43 0.38
C VAL A 81 -37.53 -21.02 -0.54
N VAL A 82 -37.30 -20.01 -1.37
CA VAL A 82 -38.19 -19.66 -2.48
C VAL A 82 -37.45 -19.95 -3.78
N ASP A 83 -38.07 -20.81 -4.57
CA ASP A 83 -37.65 -21.36 -5.86
C ASP A 83 -37.12 -20.30 -6.85
N GLU A 84 -35.83 -20.39 -7.20
CA GLU A 84 -35.11 -19.51 -8.15
C GLU A 84 -35.69 -19.58 -9.58
N ALA A 85 -36.51 -20.59 -9.89
CA ALA A 85 -37.17 -20.73 -11.18
C ALA A 85 -38.20 -19.62 -11.50
N LYS A 86 -38.60 -18.80 -10.51
CA LYS A 86 -39.65 -17.78 -10.70
C LYS A 86 -39.18 -16.36 -11.03
N LEU A 87 -37.88 -16.04 -10.94
CA LEU A 87 -37.37 -14.71 -11.33
C LEU A 87 -36.56 -14.72 -12.63
N GLY A 88 -36.00 -15.88 -13.03
CA GLY A 88 -35.39 -16.09 -14.35
C GLY A 88 -36.39 -16.37 -15.48
N GLY A 89 -37.69 -16.40 -15.18
CA GLY A 89 -38.75 -16.87 -16.10
C GLY A 89 -39.50 -15.78 -16.88
N LEU A 90 -39.14 -14.50 -16.79
CA LEU A 90 -39.83 -13.41 -17.49
C LEU A 90 -39.07 -12.83 -18.70
N VAL A 91 -38.10 -13.55 -19.25
CA VAL A 91 -37.37 -13.11 -20.48
C VAL A 91 -37.61 -14.05 -21.67
N ASN A 92 -38.52 -15.03 -21.54
CA ASN A 92 -39.00 -15.78 -22.69
C ASN A 92 -40.33 -15.20 -23.19
N GLU A 93 -40.25 -14.68 -24.42
CA GLU A 93 -41.32 -14.17 -25.28
C GLU A 93 -41.80 -12.73 -25.00
N GLY A 94 -41.30 -11.80 -25.82
CA GLY A 94 -42.01 -10.54 -26.13
C GLY A 94 -41.33 -9.25 -25.69
N PHE A 95 -40.70 -8.56 -26.64
CA PHE A 95 -40.49 -7.10 -26.64
C PHE A 95 -39.99 -6.44 -25.34
N VAL A 96 -38.71 -6.60 -25.03
CA VAL A 96 -37.97 -5.54 -24.32
C VAL A 96 -37.46 -4.57 -25.39
N PRO A 97 -37.92 -3.30 -25.43
CA PRO A 97 -37.30 -2.30 -26.29
C PRO A 97 -35.82 -2.16 -25.93
N GLY A 98 -34.93 -2.35 -26.90
CA GLY A 98 -33.49 -2.23 -26.71
C GLY A 98 -32.69 -3.55 -26.68
N GLY A 99 -31.35 -3.42 -26.73
CA GLY A 99 -30.40 -4.53 -26.57
C GLY A 99 -30.26 -4.98 -25.10
N CYS A 100 -29.58 -6.11 -24.85
CA CYS A 100 -29.30 -6.57 -23.48
C CYS A 100 -28.55 -5.51 -22.65
N GLU A 101 -27.62 -4.78 -23.25
CA GLU A 101 -26.84 -3.73 -22.58
C GLU A 101 -27.74 -2.60 -22.08
N GLU A 102 -28.60 -2.04 -22.95
CA GLU A 102 -29.55 -0.97 -22.60
C GLU A 102 -30.55 -1.39 -21.51
N TRP A 103 -30.99 -2.65 -21.55
CA TRP A 103 -31.85 -3.20 -20.50
C TRP A 103 -31.10 -3.32 -19.16
N LEU A 104 -29.89 -3.88 -19.17
CA LEU A 104 -29.06 -4.02 -17.97
C LEU A 104 -28.69 -2.67 -17.36
N GLU A 105 -28.35 -1.68 -18.18
CA GLU A 105 -28.03 -0.32 -17.72
C GLU A 105 -29.18 0.31 -16.92
N ARG A 106 -30.42 0.05 -17.33
CA ARG A 106 -31.62 0.53 -16.63
C ARG A 106 -31.94 -0.30 -15.40
N GLU A 107 -32.03 -1.63 -15.53
CA GLU A 107 -32.51 -2.51 -14.45
C GLU A 107 -31.47 -2.71 -13.34
N ASP A 108 -30.17 -2.62 -13.65
CA ASP A 108 -29.13 -2.69 -12.64
C ASP A 108 -28.88 -1.32 -11.97
N SER A 109 -29.48 -0.23 -12.43
CA SER A 109 -29.29 1.08 -11.80
C SER A 109 -29.81 1.08 -10.35
N LEU A 110 -29.02 1.63 -9.43
CA LEU A 110 -29.39 1.75 -8.02
C LEU A 110 -29.48 3.21 -7.61
N GLN A 111 -30.56 3.55 -6.92
CA GLN A 111 -30.70 4.83 -6.24
C GLN A 111 -30.23 4.68 -4.79
N TYR A 112 -29.05 5.23 -4.49
CA TYR A 112 -28.50 5.24 -3.14
C TYR A 112 -29.24 6.22 -2.24
N SER A 113 -29.26 5.94 -0.93
CA SER A 113 -29.97 6.76 0.05
C SER A 113 -29.31 8.13 0.28
N ARG A 114 -28.02 8.25 -0.05
CA ARG A 114 -27.20 9.44 0.16
C ARG A 114 -26.43 9.81 -1.10
N ASP A 115 -26.58 11.05 -1.55
CA ASP A 115 -25.69 11.66 -2.54
C ASP A 115 -24.54 12.38 -1.81
N PHE A 116 -23.32 11.89 -1.98
CA PHE A 116 -22.16 12.47 -1.30
C PHE A 116 -21.76 13.85 -1.80
N ARG A 117 -22.31 14.33 -2.94
CA ARG A 117 -22.10 15.72 -3.39
C ARG A 117 -22.84 16.71 -2.50
N ASP A 118 -24.05 16.34 -2.09
CA ASP A 118 -24.90 17.16 -1.22
C ASP A 118 -24.63 16.88 0.27
N GLU A 119 -24.41 15.61 0.60
CA GLU A 119 -24.14 15.11 1.94
C GLU A 119 -22.75 14.45 2.02
N PRO A 120 -21.67 15.25 2.10
CA PRO A 120 -20.29 14.76 2.02
C PRO A 120 -19.93 13.84 3.19
N ILE A 121 -18.97 12.96 2.98
CA ILE A 121 -18.34 12.17 4.05
C ILE A 121 -17.73 13.12 5.09
N LEU A 122 -18.05 12.89 6.36
CA LEU A 122 -17.61 13.71 7.49
C LEU A 122 -16.58 12.96 8.34
N VAL A 123 -15.38 13.50 8.48
CA VAL A 123 -14.31 12.90 9.29
C VAL A 123 -13.85 13.87 10.39
N ARG A 124 -13.90 13.45 11.65
CA ARG A 124 -13.53 14.26 12.81
C ARG A 124 -12.07 14.05 13.23
N GLY A 125 -11.46 15.10 13.79
CA GLY A 125 -10.17 15.02 14.50
C GLY A 125 -8.97 15.56 13.73
N ARG A 126 -9.17 16.16 12.55
CA ARG A 126 -8.15 16.91 11.80
C ARG A 126 -8.81 18.03 11.00
N ASP A 127 -8.01 19.03 10.62
CA ASP A 127 -8.44 20.10 9.74
C ASP A 127 -8.51 19.66 8.27
N GLN A 128 -9.31 20.36 7.48
CA GLN A 128 -9.42 20.13 6.03
C GLN A 128 -8.10 20.44 5.33
N THR A 129 -7.41 19.39 4.86
CA THR A 129 -6.17 19.53 4.07
C THR A 129 -6.38 19.28 2.57
N VAL A 130 -7.51 18.69 2.17
CA VAL A 130 -7.80 18.32 0.78
C VAL A 130 -8.52 19.44 0.05
N LYS A 131 -7.98 19.86 -1.09
CA LYS A 131 -8.58 20.88 -1.98
C LYS A 131 -9.71 20.31 -2.85
N SER A 132 -9.58 19.07 -3.32
CA SER A 132 -10.58 18.40 -4.16
C SER A 132 -10.53 16.88 -3.95
N CYS A 133 -11.68 16.22 -4.07
CA CYS A 133 -11.81 14.78 -3.96
C CYS A 133 -12.91 14.29 -4.91
N SER A 134 -12.81 13.04 -5.39
CA SER A 134 -13.81 12.45 -6.29
C SER A 134 -15.14 12.13 -5.60
N VAL A 135 -15.17 12.18 -4.27
CA VAL A 135 -16.37 12.09 -3.44
C VAL A 135 -16.42 13.32 -2.52
N GLY A 136 -17.61 13.83 -2.22
CA GLY A 136 -17.74 14.92 -1.26
C GLY A 136 -17.17 14.50 0.09
N CYS A 137 -16.26 15.31 0.62
CA CYS A 137 -15.38 14.91 1.72
C CYS A 137 -15.01 16.14 2.55
N LYS A 138 -15.33 16.11 3.85
CA LYS A 138 -15.08 17.20 4.79
C LYS A 138 -14.46 16.68 6.08
N PHE A 139 -13.41 17.36 6.52
CA PHE A 139 -12.72 17.16 7.78
C PHE A 139 -12.98 18.35 8.70
N GLY A 140 -13.16 18.07 9.98
CA GLY A 140 -13.29 19.11 11.01
C GLY A 140 -14.07 18.65 12.22
N ASN A 141 -14.32 19.58 13.13
CA ASN A 141 -14.99 19.34 14.40
C ASN A 141 -16.39 19.95 14.45
N ASP A 142 -17.17 19.83 13.36
CA ASP A 142 -18.57 20.27 13.39
C ASP A 142 -19.37 19.40 14.37
N HIS A 143 -19.77 19.99 15.50
CA HIS A 143 -20.50 19.30 16.56
C HIS A 143 -21.98 19.09 16.22
N ASN A 144 -22.50 19.75 15.18
CA ASN A 144 -23.92 19.70 14.82
C ASN A 144 -24.28 18.50 13.94
N LYS A 145 -23.28 17.78 13.40
CA LYS A 145 -23.49 16.59 12.57
C LYS A 145 -22.70 15.41 13.11
N LYS A 146 -23.34 14.23 13.11
CA LYS A 146 -22.65 12.98 13.43
C LYS A 146 -21.64 12.66 12.32
N PRO A 147 -20.34 12.51 12.61
CA PRO A 147 -19.35 12.18 11.60
C PRO A 147 -19.45 10.71 11.18
N ASP A 148 -19.02 10.39 9.97
CA ASP A 148 -18.89 9.01 9.47
C ASP A 148 -17.68 8.31 10.10
N ALA A 149 -16.63 9.07 10.42
CA ALA A 149 -15.41 8.55 11.04
C ALA A 149 -14.74 9.59 11.97
N ALA A 150 -13.89 9.12 12.88
CA ALA A 150 -13.07 9.96 13.74
C ALA A 150 -11.68 9.34 13.97
N PHE A 151 -10.65 10.19 14.02
CA PHE A 151 -9.30 9.73 14.38
C PHE A 151 -9.20 9.39 15.87
N GLY A 152 -8.54 8.27 16.16
CA GLY A 152 -8.30 7.79 17.53
C GLY A 152 -9.44 6.96 18.12
N LEU A 153 -9.26 6.60 19.40
CA LEU A 153 -10.21 5.84 20.23
C LEU A 153 -10.80 6.77 21.31
N PRO A 154 -11.98 6.44 21.90
CA PRO A 154 -12.74 5.20 21.77
C PRO A 154 -13.65 5.14 20.53
N PRO A 155 -14.06 3.93 20.11
CA PRO A 155 -15.12 3.76 19.11
C PRO A 155 -16.42 4.32 19.66
N GLN A 156 -17.15 5.07 18.84
CA GLN A 156 -18.50 5.55 19.17
C GLN A 156 -19.50 4.86 18.27
N ASP A 157 -20.70 4.55 18.77
CA ASP A 157 -21.71 3.81 18.02
C ASP A 157 -22.00 4.46 16.66
N GLY A 158 -21.72 3.71 15.59
CA GLY A 158 -21.92 4.14 14.21
C GLY A 158 -20.94 5.20 13.69
N ILE A 159 -19.80 5.42 14.37
CA ILE A 159 -18.70 6.29 13.91
C ILE A 159 -17.45 5.41 13.79
N ALA A 160 -16.89 5.32 12.58
CA ALA A 160 -15.69 4.51 12.35
C ALA A 160 -14.45 5.11 13.04
N SER A 161 -13.74 4.31 13.84
CA SER A 161 -12.47 4.71 14.46
C SER A 161 -11.30 4.56 13.49
N VAL A 162 -10.49 5.61 13.34
CA VAL A 162 -9.38 5.67 12.38
C VAL A 162 -8.04 5.75 13.11
N LEU A 163 -7.16 4.78 12.84
CA LEU A 163 -5.74 4.84 13.18
C LEU A 163 -4.97 5.42 12.00
N GLN A 164 -4.15 6.44 12.24
CA GLN A 164 -3.20 6.94 11.25
C GLN A 164 -1.82 7.13 11.87
N SER A 165 -0.80 6.53 11.27
CA SER A 165 0.59 6.65 11.71
C SER A 165 1.54 6.33 10.56
N MET A 166 2.62 7.10 10.42
CA MET A 166 3.70 6.78 9.48
C MET A 166 4.92 6.17 10.17
N GLU A 167 4.76 5.73 11.41
CA GLU A 167 5.81 5.12 12.24
C GLU A 167 5.73 3.60 12.22
N SER A 168 6.89 2.93 12.34
CA SER A 168 6.99 1.47 12.35
C SER A 168 6.26 0.83 13.54
N ALA A 169 5.62 -0.32 13.30
CA ALA A 169 5.03 -1.14 14.34
C ALA A 169 6.06 -1.74 15.30
N GLN A 170 7.33 -1.79 14.90
CA GLN A 170 8.41 -2.21 15.80
C GLN A 170 8.62 -1.23 16.95
N TYR A 171 8.40 0.07 16.76
CA TYR A 171 8.46 1.06 17.83
C TYR A 171 7.10 1.27 18.50
N TYR A 172 6.04 1.21 17.69
CA TYR A 172 4.67 1.48 18.10
C TYR A 172 3.78 0.28 17.75
N PRO A 173 3.71 -0.74 18.62
CA PRO A 173 3.02 -1.99 18.30
C PRO A 173 1.58 -1.81 17.81
N GLN A 174 0.89 -0.76 18.24
CA GLN A 174 -0.46 -0.42 17.79
C GLN A 174 -0.58 -0.17 16.27
N ASN A 175 0.52 0.10 15.57
CA ASN A 175 0.53 0.30 14.11
C ASN A 175 0.51 -1.04 13.35
N ASN A 176 0.71 -2.17 14.03
CA ASN A 176 0.45 -3.47 13.44
C ASN A 176 -1.05 -3.62 13.17
N ILE A 177 -1.43 -3.91 11.92
CA ILE A 177 -2.83 -3.95 11.46
C ILE A 177 -3.68 -4.88 12.34
N THR A 178 -3.21 -6.10 12.61
CA THR A 178 -3.94 -7.07 13.44
C THR A 178 -4.13 -6.56 14.87
N LEU A 179 -3.11 -5.93 15.45
CA LEU A 179 -3.24 -5.36 16.79
C LEU A 179 -4.17 -4.13 16.82
N ALA A 180 -4.11 -3.28 15.81
CA ALA A 180 -5.01 -2.13 15.66
C ALA A 180 -6.47 -2.58 15.62
N ARG A 181 -6.78 -3.63 14.85
CA ARG A 181 -8.12 -4.24 14.84
C ARG A 181 -8.55 -4.75 16.20
N ARG A 182 -7.67 -5.47 16.90
CA ARG A 182 -7.95 -5.96 18.26
C ARG A 182 -8.20 -4.83 19.26
N LYS A 183 -7.62 -3.65 19.03
CA LYS A 183 -7.84 -2.44 19.83
C LYS A 183 -9.13 -1.69 19.45
N GLY A 184 -9.84 -2.10 18.40
CA GLY A 184 -11.12 -1.52 18.00
C GLY A 184 -11.05 -0.46 16.90
N TYR A 185 -9.95 -0.37 16.14
CA TYR A 185 -9.90 0.52 14.98
C TYR A 185 -10.63 -0.09 13.76
N ASP A 186 -11.59 0.64 13.21
CA ASP A 186 -12.34 0.27 12.00
C ASP A 186 -11.56 0.55 10.72
N VAL A 187 -10.69 1.56 10.72
CA VAL A 187 -9.82 1.92 9.59
C VAL A 187 -8.37 2.06 10.07
N VAL A 188 -7.45 1.39 9.40
CA VAL A 188 -6.01 1.44 9.66
C VAL A 188 -5.32 2.11 8.47
N MET A 189 -4.54 3.14 8.77
CA MET A 189 -3.79 3.94 7.80
C MET A 189 -2.32 4.02 8.23
N THR A 190 -1.49 3.11 7.73
CA THR A 190 -0.05 3.10 8.01
C THR A 190 0.80 3.04 6.74
N THR A 191 2.12 3.02 6.87
CA THR A 191 3.04 2.82 5.73
C THR A 191 2.83 1.47 5.04
N SER A 192 2.24 0.49 5.72
CA SER A 192 1.93 -0.81 5.13
C SER A 192 0.93 -0.65 3.98
N LEU A 193 1.29 -1.15 2.80
CA LEU A 193 0.39 -1.21 1.64
C LEU A 193 -0.75 -2.23 1.86
N SER A 194 -0.70 -3.01 2.94
CA SER A 194 -1.78 -3.87 3.42
C SER A 194 -2.79 -3.13 4.32
N SER A 195 -2.55 -1.86 4.66
CA SER A 195 -3.54 -1.00 5.33
C SER A 195 -4.79 -0.79 4.47
N ASP A 196 -5.91 -0.41 5.10
CA ASP A 196 -7.12 -0.03 4.33
C ASP A 196 -6.83 1.18 3.43
N VAL A 197 -6.08 2.14 3.98
CA VAL A 197 -5.66 3.34 3.27
C VAL A 197 -4.18 3.60 3.59
N PRO A 198 -3.26 3.09 2.76
CA PRO A 198 -1.83 3.25 3.01
C PRO A 198 -1.38 4.71 2.99
N VAL A 199 -0.40 5.07 3.83
CA VAL A 199 0.18 6.42 3.91
C VAL A 199 1.70 6.28 3.81
N GLY A 200 2.21 6.36 2.59
CA GLY A 200 3.63 6.19 2.27
C GLY A 200 4.38 7.52 2.12
N TYR A 201 5.72 7.46 2.18
CA TYR A 201 6.63 8.60 2.00
C TYR A 201 7.00 8.81 0.52
N PHE A 202 6.06 8.66 -0.39
CA PHE A 202 6.29 8.80 -1.83
C PHE A 202 5.20 9.63 -2.48
N SER A 203 5.60 10.56 -3.33
CA SER A 203 4.69 11.44 -4.07
C SER A 203 5.47 12.19 -5.15
N TRP A 204 4.87 12.32 -6.33
CA TRP A 204 5.40 13.19 -7.39
C TRP A 204 5.41 14.67 -6.99
N ALA A 205 4.48 15.08 -6.13
CA ALA A 205 4.35 16.47 -5.68
C ALA A 205 5.40 16.84 -4.60
N GLU A 206 5.81 15.87 -3.78
CA GLU A 206 6.76 16.11 -2.68
C GLU A 206 8.21 15.84 -3.08
N TYR A 207 8.43 14.88 -3.98
CA TYR A 207 9.76 14.45 -4.38
C TYR A 207 9.96 14.65 -5.89
N ASP A 208 10.93 15.48 -6.26
CA ASP A 208 11.39 15.60 -7.64
C ASP A 208 12.26 14.38 -8.02
N ILE A 209 11.62 13.20 -8.07
CA ILE A 209 12.27 11.90 -8.32
C ILE A 209 12.94 11.88 -9.68
N MET A 210 12.52 12.72 -10.63
CA MET A 210 13.11 12.85 -11.96
C MET A 210 14.11 14.00 -12.07
N ALA A 211 14.51 14.61 -10.95
CA ALA A 211 15.54 15.65 -10.94
C ALA A 211 16.83 15.19 -11.66
N PRO A 212 17.46 16.07 -12.46
CA PRO A 212 18.68 15.75 -13.20
C PRO A 212 19.82 15.31 -12.28
N VAL A 213 20.51 14.23 -12.68
CA VAL A 213 21.69 13.71 -11.96
C VAL A 213 22.83 14.73 -12.05
N GLN A 214 23.41 15.07 -10.91
CA GLN A 214 24.57 15.97 -10.82
C GLN A 214 25.89 15.19 -10.80
N PRO A 215 27.02 15.80 -11.23
CA PRO A 215 28.34 15.22 -11.05
C PRO A 215 28.64 14.91 -9.58
N LYS A 216 29.20 13.72 -9.33
CA LYS A 216 29.62 13.31 -7.98
C LYS A 216 30.98 13.92 -7.69
N THR A 217 31.04 14.74 -6.64
CA THR A 217 32.17 15.65 -6.35
C THR A 217 32.74 15.46 -4.94
N ALA A 218 32.10 14.64 -4.09
CA ALA A 218 32.62 14.36 -2.76
C ALA A 218 33.79 13.37 -2.82
N ASP A 219 34.79 13.55 -1.94
CA ASP A 219 35.93 12.63 -1.83
C ASP A 219 35.49 11.26 -1.27
N ALA A 220 34.57 11.26 -0.32
CA ALA A 220 33.92 10.05 0.16
C ALA A 220 32.85 9.58 -0.83
N VAL A 221 32.77 8.27 -1.07
CA VAL A 221 31.84 7.69 -2.06
C VAL A 221 30.39 7.64 -1.55
N ALA A 222 30.20 7.66 -0.23
CA ALA A 222 28.90 7.52 0.40
C ALA A 222 28.68 8.59 1.49
N ALA A 223 27.41 8.91 1.75
CA ALA A 223 27.01 9.76 2.86
C ALA A 223 25.89 9.14 3.70
N ALA A 224 25.92 9.42 5.01
CA ALA A 224 24.95 8.95 5.98
C ALA A 224 24.37 10.11 6.81
N PHE A 225 23.04 10.10 6.98
CA PHE A 225 22.30 11.09 7.78
C PHE A 225 21.49 10.36 8.87
N ILE A 226 22.19 9.75 9.82
CA ILE A 226 21.60 8.91 10.87
C ILE A 226 21.79 9.59 12.23
N SER A 227 20.69 9.97 12.89
CA SER A 227 20.74 10.63 14.20
C SER A 227 20.16 9.80 15.35
N ASN A 228 19.39 8.75 15.06
CA ASN A 228 18.93 7.80 16.08
C ASN A 228 19.90 6.62 16.16
N CYS A 229 20.76 6.57 17.17
CA CYS A 229 21.77 5.51 17.27
C CYS A 229 21.25 4.24 17.98
N ALA A 230 20.05 4.28 18.55
CA ALA A 230 19.42 3.16 19.25
C ALA A 230 18.31 2.51 18.40
N ALA A 231 18.65 2.18 17.15
CA ALA A 231 17.69 1.56 16.24
C ALA A 231 17.38 0.10 16.62
N ARG A 232 16.15 -0.36 16.36
CA ARG A 232 15.70 -1.75 16.57
C ARG A 232 16.10 -2.67 15.40
N ASN A 233 17.25 -2.44 14.79
CA ASN A 233 17.81 -3.26 13.70
C ASN A 233 19.35 -3.20 13.66
N PHE A 234 19.95 -3.81 12.64
CA PHE A 234 21.41 -3.93 12.52
C PHE A 234 22.08 -2.77 11.74
N ARG A 235 21.41 -1.63 11.57
CA ARG A 235 21.88 -0.58 10.64
C ARG A 235 23.23 0.05 10.99
N LEU A 236 23.55 0.17 12.28
CA LEU A 236 24.85 0.71 12.68
C LEU A 236 25.96 -0.32 12.47
N GLN A 237 25.68 -1.59 12.78
CA GLN A 237 26.60 -2.69 12.48
C GLN A 237 26.87 -2.81 10.97
N ALA A 238 25.85 -2.57 10.14
CA ALA A 238 26.02 -2.51 8.69
C ALA A 238 26.90 -1.32 8.27
N LEU A 239 26.71 -0.13 8.86
CA LEU A 239 27.56 1.03 8.61
C LEU A 239 29.03 0.73 8.97
N GLU A 240 29.28 0.20 10.17
CA GLU A 240 30.61 -0.21 10.63
C GLU A 240 31.22 -1.31 9.74
N ALA A 241 30.40 -2.24 9.23
CA ALA A 241 30.86 -3.28 8.30
C ALA A 241 31.29 -2.69 6.95
N LEU A 242 30.57 -1.70 6.43
CA LEU A 242 30.96 -0.98 5.21
C LEU A 242 32.26 -0.18 5.43
N GLU A 243 32.41 0.50 6.57
CA GLU A 243 33.64 1.21 6.93
C GLU A 243 34.84 0.24 7.03
N ARG A 244 34.69 -0.90 7.72
CA ARG A 244 35.71 -1.95 7.80
C ARG A 244 36.05 -2.57 6.45
N ALA A 245 35.09 -2.58 5.52
CA ALA A 245 35.31 -2.98 4.14
C ALA A 245 35.94 -1.87 3.28
N ASN A 246 36.50 -0.81 3.88
CA ASN A 246 37.16 0.31 3.20
C ASN A 246 36.20 1.11 2.28
N ILE A 247 34.94 1.28 2.66
CA ILE A 247 34.06 2.28 2.03
C ILE A 247 34.22 3.61 2.78
N SER A 248 34.62 4.65 2.06
CA SER A 248 34.68 6.01 2.61
C SER A 248 33.28 6.60 2.75
N ILE A 249 32.87 6.89 4.00
CA ILE A 249 31.52 7.34 4.36
C ILE A 249 31.61 8.66 5.15
N ASP A 250 30.99 9.72 4.63
CA ASP A 250 30.77 10.96 5.37
C ASP A 250 29.45 10.86 6.16
N SER A 251 29.54 10.80 7.48
CA SER A 251 28.42 10.74 8.42
C SER A 251 28.11 12.12 9.00
N TYR A 252 27.00 12.71 8.57
CA TYR A 252 26.53 14.04 9.00
C TYR A 252 25.61 13.99 10.23
N GLY A 253 24.92 12.87 10.43
CA GLY A 253 24.01 12.69 11.57
C GLY A 253 24.75 12.53 12.90
N SER A 254 24.00 12.44 14.00
CA SER A 254 24.59 12.29 15.34
C SER A 254 25.32 10.96 15.55
N CYS A 255 25.04 9.92 14.74
CA CYS A 255 25.75 8.66 14.81
C CYS A 255 27.02 8.71 13.94
N HIS A 256 28.15 8.26 14.49
CA HIS A 256 29.52 8.36 13.93
C HIS A 256 30.02 9.81 13.76
N HIS A 257 29.21 10.71 13.19
CA HIS A 257 29.43 12.15 13.12
C HIS A 257 30.86 12.57 12.70
N ASN A 258 31.41 11.93 11.67
CA ASN A 258 32.76 12.23 11.17
C ASN A 258 32.80 13.41 10.19
N LYS A 259 31.63 13.91 9.76
CA LYS A 259 31.50 15.04 8.85
C LYS A 259 30.59 16.11 9.46
N GLY A 260 31.18 17.26 9.78
CA GLY A 260 30.43 18.40 10.33
C GLY A 260 29.76 19.28 9.25
N GLY A 261 29.02 20.27 9.72
CA GLY A 261 28.42 21.32 8.90
C GLY A 261 26.89 21.24 8.80
N ARG A 262 26.23 22.39 8.83
CA ARG A 262 24.79 22.49 8.60
C ARG A 262 24.53 22.50 7.09
N VAL A 263 24.21 21.34 6.53
CA VAL A 263 23.94 21.16 5.10
C VAL A 263 22.47 20.85 4.85
N ASP A 264 21.96 21.25 3.69
CA ASP A 264 20.73 20.64 3.18
C ASP A 264 21.03 19.20 2.76
N LYS A 265 20.23 18.25 3.28
CA LYS A 265 20.47 16.81 3.10
C LYS A 265 20.46 16.42 1.63
N VAL A 266 19.46 16.84 0.86
CA VAL A 266 19.32 16.44 -0.55
C VAL A 266 20.41 17.06 -1.39
N GLU A 267 20.71 18.35 -1.18
CA GLU A 267 21.81 19.03 -1.88
C GLU A 267 23.17 18.40 -1.56
N ALA A 268 23.41 18.01 -0.31
CA ALA A 268 24.62 17.29 0.06
C ALA A 268 24.70 15.93 -0.65
N LEU A 269 23.62 15.13 -0.62
CA LEU A 269 23.57 13.80 -1.21
C LEU A 269 23.84 13.81 -2.71
N LYS A 270 23.49 14.88 -3.45
CA LYS A 270 23.76 15.00 -4.89
C LYS A 270 25.24 14.82 -5.25
N ARG A 271 26.16 15.12 -4.31
CA ARG A 271 27.62 15.04 -4.50
C ARG A 271 28.19 13.64 -4.31
N TYR A 272 27.43 12.69 -3.75
CA TYR A 272 27.90 11.34 -3.43
C TYR A 272 27.36 10.31 -4.43
N ASN A 273 28.13 9.25 -4.70
CA ASN A 273 27.65 8.11 -5.49
C ASN A 273 26.55 7.36 -4.75
N PHE A 274 26.71 7.18 -3.44
CA PHE A 274 25.81 6.40 -2.61
C PHE A 274 25.20 7.22 -1.47
N SER A 275 23.95 6.91 -1.15
CA SER A 275 23.24 7.44 0.02
C SER A 275 22.89 6.27 0.93
N LEU A 276 23.32 6.30 2.20
CA LEU A 276 22.94 5.26 3.17
C LEU A 276 21.52 5.53 3.67
N ALA A 277 20.54 4.96 2.96
CA ALA A 277 19.11 5.05 3.25
C ALA A 277 18.69 3.99 4.28
N PHE A 278 19.28 4.08 5.48
CA PHE A 278 19.09 3.09 6.53
C PHE A 278 17.91 3.42 7.44
N GLU A 279 16.87 2.60 7.37
CA GLU A 279 15.71 2.69 8.26
C GLU A 279 16.04 2.27 9.67
N ASN A 280 15.22 2.71 10.63
CA ASN A 280 15.38 2.41 12.06
C ASN A 280 14.75 1.09 12.50
N SER A 281 14.11 0.36 11.57
CA SER A 281 13.46 -0.93 11.76
C SER A 281 13.34 -1.65 10.41
N ASN A 282 13.29 -2.98 10.44
CA ASN A 282 13.11 -3.80 9.24
C ASN A 282 11.68 -4.31 9.18
N GLU A 283 10.78 -3.55 8.56
CA GLU A 283 9.36 -3.87 8.45
C GLU A 283 8.91 -3.80 7.00
N GLU A 284 8.07 -4.74 6.57
CA GLU A 284 7.47 -4.74 5.23
C GLU A 284 6.85 -3.36 4.96
N ASP A 285 7.15 -2.80 3.80
CA ASP A 285 6.61 -1.53 3.29
C ASP A 285 7.02 -0.27 4.08
N TYR A 286 7.83 -0.42 5.12
CA TYR A 286 8.37 0.72 5.85
C TYR A 286 9.56 1.31 5.08
N VAL A 287 9.21 2.14 4.09
CA VAL A 287 10.13 2.87 3.21
C VAL A 287 9.85 4.35 3.36
N THR A 288 10.82 5.09 3.89
CA THR A 288 10.64 6.50 4.30
C THR A 288 11.30 7.49 3.34
N GLU A 289 11.33 8.76 3.74
CA GLU A 289 11.96 9.85 2.99
C GLU A 289 13.43 9.55 2.65
N LYS A 290 14.11 8.71 3.44
CA LYS A 290 15.53 8.35 3.23
C LYS A 290 15.75 7.73 1.86
N PHE A 291 14.87 6.82 1.45
CA PHE A 291 14.96 6.16 0.16
C PHE A 291 14.65 7.15 -0.97
N PHE A 292 13.51 7.83 -0.91
CA PHE A 292 13.07 8.72 -1.99
C PHE A 292 13.96 9.96 -2.16
N GLN A 293 14.49 10.54 -1.07
CA GLN A 293 15.48 11.62 -1.15
C GLN A 293 16.78 11.17 -1.83
N SER A 294 17.16 9.90 -1.70
CA SER A 294 18.32 9.34 -2.42
C SER A 294 18.05 9.31 -3.93
N LEU A 295 16.84 8.91 -4.32
CA LEU A 295 16.41 8.94 -5.72
C LEU A 295 16.39 10.37 -6.27
N VAL A 296 15.85 11.34 -5.53
CA VAL A 296 15.88 12.77 -5.90
C VAL A 296 17.31 13.25 -6.14
N ALA A 297 18.24 12.93 -5.23
CA ALA A 297 19.65 13.31 -5.33
C ALA A 297 20.40 12.65 -6.51
N GLY A 298 19.81 11.64 -7.17
CA GLY A 298 20.49 10.86 -8.20
C GLY A 298 21.68 10.07 -7.63
N SER A 299 21.57 9.64 -6.38
CA SER A 299 22.56 8.81 -5.68
C SER A 299 21.96 7.44 -5.46
N ILE A 300 22.74 6.37 -5.63
CA ILE A 300 22.25 5.00 -5.48
C ILE A 300 21.99 4.75 -3.98
N PRO A 301 20.73 4.51 -3.55
CA PRO A 301 20.44 4.16 -2.16
C PRO A 301 21.05 2.81 -1.80
N VAL A 302 21.78 2.79 -0.69
CA VAL A 302 22.16 1.57 0.03
C VAL A 302 21.22 1.42 1.20
N VAL A 303 20.49 0.32 1.27
CA VAL A 303 19.33 0.17 2.15
C VAL A 303 19.58 -0.90 3.21
N VAL A 304 19.22 -0.56 4.44
CA VAL A 304 18.88 -1.50 5.53
C VAL A 304 17.47 -1.10 5.95
N GLY A 305 16.48 -1.98 5.83
CA GLY A 305 15.08 -1.62 6.10
C GLY A 305 14.09 -2.66 5.62
N ALA A 306 13.09 -2.22 4.84
CA ALA A 306 12.01 -3.08 4.35
C ALA A 306 12.55 -4.31 3.58
N PRO A 307 12.20 -5.55 3.97
CA PRO A 307 12.67 -6.75 3.29
C PRO A 307 12.29 -6.80 1.79
N ASN A 308 11.21 -6.12 1.42
CA ASN A 308 10.67 -6.02 0.07
C ASN A 308 11.00 -4.68 -0.61
N ILE A 309 12.09 -4.00 -0.25
CA ILE A 309 12.48 -2.70 -0.82
C ILE A 309 12.53 -2.67 -2.36
N GLN A 310 12.75 -3.81 -3.01
CA GLN A 310 12.74 -3.90 -4.48
C GLN A 310 11.38 -3.54 -5.10
N ASP A 311 10.28 -3.72 -4.38
CA ASP A 311 8.93 -3.31 -4.81
C ASP A 311 8.81 -1.78 -4.97
N PHE A 312 9.69 -1.04 -4.29
CA PHE A 312 9.76 0.42 -4.27
C PHE A 312 10.84 0.97 -5.21
N ALA A 313 11.60 0.11 -5.88
CA ALA A 313 12.71 0.52 -6.72
C ALA A 313 12.25 0.99 -8.11
N PRO A 314 12.74 2.12 -8.64
CA PRO A 314 12.40 2.54 -10.01
C PRO A 314 12.93 1.58 -11.07
N SER A 315 14.01 0.86 -10.79
CA SER A 315 14.53 -0.26 -11.59
C SER A 315 15.24 -1.30 -10.70
N PRO A 316 15.41 -2.56 -11.15
CA PRO A 316 16.08 -3.61 -10.35
C PRO A 316 17.53 -3.30 -9.96
N THR A 317 18.21 -2.42 -10.69
CA THR A 317 19.62 -2.05 -10.48
C THR A 317 19.79 -0.70 -9.78
N SER A 318 18.68 -0.06 -9.38
CA SER A 318 18.68 1.30 -8.83
C SER A 318 19.02 1.40 -7.35
N LEU A 319 19.19 0.27 -6.64
CA LEU A 319 19.53 0.24 -5.22
C LEU A 319 20.47 -0.91 -4.88
N LEU A 320 21.12 -0.82 -3.72
CA LEU A 320 21.82 -1.91 -3.06
C LEU A 320 21.13 -2.23 -1.74
N HIS A 321 20.83 -3.51 -1.48
CA HIS A 321 20.12 -3.92 -0.27
C HIS A 321 21.02 -4.79 0.61
N ILE A 322 21.28 -4.34 1.84
CA ILE A 322 21.90 -5.15 2.88
C ILE A 322 20.75 -5.78 3.68
N LYS A 323 20.35 -6.99 3.28
CA LYS A 323 19.20 -7.68 3.88
C LYS A 323 19.54 -8.24 5.26
N GLU A 324 20.76 -8.74 5.40
CA GLU A 324 21.35 -9.21 6.64
C GLU A 324 22.80 -8.70 6.75
N LEU A 325 23.37 -8.70 7.97
CA LEU A 325 24.70 -8.15 8.20
C LEU A 325 25.79 -8.82 7.35
N LYS A 326 25.65 -10.11 7.04
CA LYS A 326 26.59 -10.87 6.20
C LYS A 326 26.66 -10.35 4.75
N ASP A 327 25.64 -9.63 4.30
CA ASP A 327 25.59 -9.07 2.94
C ASP A 327 26.43 -7.79 2.81
N ALA A 328 26.86 -7.18 3.93
CA ALA A 328 27.56 -5.89 3.90
C ALA A 328 28.87 -5.95 3.10
N GLU A 329 29.61 -7.05 3.17
CA GLU A 329 30.87 -7.22 2.43
C GLU A 329 30.66 -7.32 0.91
N SER A 330 29.66 -8.09 0.48
CA SER A 330 29.33 -8.22 -0.94
C SER A 330 28.76 -6.91 -1.50
N VAL A 331 27.96 -6.20 -0.71
CA VAL A 331 27.47 -4.86 -1.05
C VAL A 331 28.62 -3.85 -1.15
N ALA A 332 29.57 -3.84 -0.20
CA ALA A 332 30.75 -3.00 -0.27
C ALA A 332 31.58 -3.28 -1.54
N LYS A 333 31.74 -4.55 -1.94
CA LYS A 333 32.41 -4.91 -3.18
C LYS A 333 31.69 -4.31 -4.40
N THR A 334 30.37 -4.38 -4.44
CA THR A 334 29.57 -3.75 -5.51
C THR A 334 29.69 -2.23 -5.48
N MET A 335 29.70 -1.60 -4.30
CA MET A 335 29.89 -0.14 -4.17
C MET A 335 31.23 0.32 -4.76
N LYS A 336 32.32 -0.40 -4.47
CA LYS A 336 33.65 -0.10 -5.05
C LYS A 336 33.64 -0.26 -6.57
N TYR A 337 33.12 -1.39 -7.06
CA TYR A 337 33.01 -1.64 -8.50
C TYR A 337 32.25 -0.53 -9.22
N LEU A 338 31.10 -0.11 -8.69
CA LEU A 338 30.29 0.97 -9.27
C LEU A 338 31.01 2.32 -9.16
N ALA A 339 31.67 2.64 -8.05
CA ALA A 339 32.42 3.89 -7.90
C ALA A 339 33.58 4.01 -8.89
N GLU A 340 34.25 2.90 -9.20
CA GLU A 340 35.38 2.82 -10.14
C GLU A 340 34.95 2.64 -11.61
N ASN A 341 33.67 2.33 -11.86
CA ASN A 341 33.15 2.06 -13.20
C ASN A 341 31.97 3.00 -13.54
N PRO A 342 32.24 4.16 -14.17
CA PRO A 342 31.21 5.12 -14.54
C PRO A 342 30.10 4.56 -15.44
N ILE A 343 30.41 3.59 -16.31
CA ILE A 343 29.43 2.96 -17.20
C ILE A 343 28.44 2.15 -16.37
N ALA A 344 28.93 1.32 -15.45
CA ALA A 344 28.09 0.51 -14.58
C ALA A 344 27.27 1.39 -13.61
N TYR A 345 27.88 2.43 -13.04
CA TYR A 345 27.18 3.40 -12.19
C TYR A 345 26.04 4.11 -12.94
N ASN A 346 26.31 4.61 -14.16
CA ASN A 346 25.29 5.27 -14.97
C ASN A 346 24.19 4.30 -15.41
N ALA A 347 24.50 3.02 -15.62
CA ALA A 347 23.49 2.00 -15.90
C ALA A 347 22.50 1.82 -14.74
N SER A 348 22.93 1.94 -13.47
CA SER A 348 22.04 1.94 -12.30
C SER A 348 21.12 3.15 -12.22
N LEU A 349 21.48 4.27 -12.86
CA LEU A 349 20.69 5.50 -12.91
C LEU A 349 19.95 5.71 -14.22
N ARG A 350 19.99 4.74 -15.15
CA ARG A 350 19.41 4.88 -16.50
C ARG A 350 17.91 5.20 -16.50
N TRP A 351 17.20 4.74 -15.47
CA TRP A 351 15.78 5.04 -15.23
C TRP A 351 15.47 6.55 -15.11
N LYS A 352 16.46 7.38 -14.75
CA LYS A 352 16.32 8.85 -14.74
C LYS A 352 16.13 9.45 -16.12
N PHE A 353 16.55 8.73 -17.17
CA PHE A 353 16.50 9.17 -18.56
C PHE A 353 15.43 8.42 -19.35
N GLU A 354 15.35 7.10 -19.16
CA GLU A 354 14.38 6.24 -19.86
C GLU A 354 13.00 6.24 -19.19
N GLY A 355 12.92 6.70 -17.95
CA GLY A 355 11.74 6.57 -17.09
C GLY A 355 11.82 5.33 -16.18
N PRO A 356 11.12 5.37 -15.03
CA PRO A 356 11.04 4.23 -14.13
C PRO A 356 10.09 3.16 -14.65
N SER A 357 10.13 1.97 -14.04
CA SER A 357 9.21 0.87 -14.35
C SER A 357 7.74 1.25 -14.17
N ASP A 358 6.85 0.57 -14.89
CA ASP A 358 5.40 0.77 -14.72
C ASP A 358 4.94 0.46 -13.30
N ALA A 359 5.53 -0.56 -12.65
CA ALA A 359 5.23 -0.89 -11.26
C ALA A 359 5.58 0.26 -10.31
N PHE A 360 6.73 0.91 -10.50
CA PHE A 360 7.11 2.09 -9.72
C PHE A 360 6.17 3.27 -9.98
N LYS A 361 5.79 3.52 -11.24
CA LYS A 361 4.80 4.57 -11.55
C LYS A 361 3.48 4.30 -10.83
N ALA A 362 2.93 3.09 -10.98
CA ALA A 362 1.70 2.67 -10.31
C ALA A 362 1.74 2.87 -8.79
N LEU A 363 2.86 2.51 -8.15
CA LEU A 363 3.08 2.74 -6.73
C LEU A 363 3.01 4.23 -6.38
N VAL A 364 3.80 5.08 -7.06
CA VAL A 364 3.88 6.52 -6.72
C VAL A 364 2.59 7.26 -7.08
N ASP A 365 1.89 6.83 -8.14
CA ASP A 365 0.61 7.41 -8.57
C ASP A 365 -0.50 7.22 -7.52
N MET A 366 -0.39 6.26 -6.60
CA MET A 366 -1.31 6.15 -5.45
C MET A 366 -1.38 7.47 -4.67
N ALA A 367 -0.26 8.19 -4.58
CA ALA A 367 -0.17 9.46 -3.87
C ALA A 367 -0.71 10.66 -4.66
N ALA A 368 -1.06 10.50 -5.94
CA ALA A 368 -1.76 11.53 -6.71
C ALA A 368 -3.14 11.85 -6.10
N VAL A 369 -3.73 10.88 -5.37
CA VAL A 369 -4.89 11.12 -4.53
C VAL A 369 -4.46 11.18 -3.06
N HIS A 370 -4.62 12.36 -2.47
CA HIS A 370 -4.26 12.61 -1.08
C HIS A 370 -4.91 11.58 -0.14
N SER A 371 -4.18 11.13 0.89
CA SER A 371 -4.61 10.06 1.81
C SER A 371 -5.97 10.33 2.47
N SER A 372 -6.25 11.59 2.83
CA SER A 372 -7.56 12.01 3.34
C SER A 372 -8.71 11.81 2.33
N CYS A 373 -8.47 12.04 1.03
CA CYS A 373 -9.49 11.76 0.01
C CYS A 373 -9.67 10.25 -0.17
N ARG A 374 -8.58 9.47 -0.17
CA ARG A 374 -8.66 8.00 -0.20
C ARG A 374 -9.42 7.42 0.99
N LEU A 375 -9.30 8.03 2.18
CA LEU A 375 -10.13 7.69 3.35
C LEU A 375 -11.62 7.94 3.08
N CYS A 376 -11.99 9.10 2.54
CA CYS A 376 -13.38 9.38 2.18
C CYS A 376 -13.92 8.42 1.12
N ILE A 377 -13.13 8.08 0.10
CA ILE A 377 -13.50 7.10 -0.92
C ILE A 377 -13.72 5.71 -0.29
N PHE A 378 -12.83 5.30 0.62
CA PHE A 378 -12.96 4.04 1.36
C PHE A 378 -14.26 4.01 2.17
N LEU A 379 -14.54 5.05 2.96
CA LEU A 379 -15.76 5.16 3.78
C LEU A 379 -17.02 5.18 2.91
N ALA A 380 -17.04 5.99 1.85
CA ALA A 380 -18.17 6.07 0.92
C ALA A 380 -18.43 4.73 0.21
N THR A 381 -17.36 4.01 -0.17
CA THR A 381 -17.47 2.68 -0.78
C THR A 381 -18.10 1.70 0.21
N ARG A 382 -17.65 1.68 1.47
CA ARG A 382 -18.23 0.84 2.53
C ARG A 382 -19.70 1.16 2.81
N ILE A 383 -20.09 2.43 2.73
CA ILE A 383 -21.49 2.85 2.89
C ILE A 383 -22.34 2.31 1.73
N ARG A 384 -21.93 2.52 0.47
CA ARG A 384 -22.64 1.97 -0.71
C ARG A 384 -22.76 0.45 -0.62
N GLU A 385 -21.67 -0.25 -0.32
CA GLU A 385 -21.69 -1.72 -0.16
C GLU A 385 -22.71 -2.21 0.88
N ARG A 386 -22.87 -1.50 2.00
CA ARG A 386 -23.85 -1.86 3.04
C ARG A 386 -25.29 -1.64 2.58
N GLU A 387 -25.55 -0.60 1.81
CA GLU A 387 -26.88 -0.34 1.24
C GLU A 387 -27.24 -1.40 0.20
N GLU A 388 -26.32 -1.72 -0.69
CA GLU A 388 -26.53 -2.69 -1.77
C GLU A 388 -26.78 -4.11 -1.27
N ARG A 389 -26.23 -4.50 -0.12
CA ARG A 389 -26.54 -5.79 0.52
C ARG A 389 -28.03 -5.96 0.84
N LYS A 390 -28.79 -4.87 0.93
CA LYS A 390 -30.26 -4.89 1.10
C LYS A 390 -31.00 -5.13 -0.21
N PHE A 391 -30.35 -4.90 -1.36
CA PHE A 391 -30.90 -5.04 -2.70
C PHE A 391 -30.36 -6.33 -3.36
N MET A 392 -30.86 -7.49 -2.90
CA MET A 392 -30.38 -8.82 -3.32
C MET A 392 -30.84 -9.28 -4.72
N LYS A 393 -31.53 -8.45 -5.50
CA LYS A 393 -32.17 -8.88 -6.76
C LYS A 393 -31.84 -7.95 -7.91
N ARG A 394 -30.58 -7.91 -8.31
CA ARG A 394 -30.14 -7.26 -9.55
C ARG A 394 -29.90 -8.33 -10.61
N PRO A 395 -30.40 -8.15 -11.84
CA PRO A 395 -30.22 -9.14 -12.88
C PRO A 395 -28.75 -9.36 -13.22
N CYS A 396 -27.94 -8.29 -13.32
CA CYS A 396 -26.49 -8.31 -13.57
C CYS A 396 -26.01 -9.06 -14.82
N LYS A 397 -26.92 -9.71 -15.55
CA LYS A 397 -26.72 -10.42 -16.79
C LYS A 397 -28.04 -10.55 -17.55
N CYS A 398 -27.95 -10.63 -18.87
CA CYS A 398 -29.08 -10.78 -19.78
C CYS A 398 -28.75 -11.87 -20.79
N THR A 399 -29.64 -12.86 -20.95
CA THR A 399 -29.45 -13.96 -21.90
C THR A 399 -30.46 -13.82 -23.04
N ARG A 400 -29.96 -13.85 -24.28
CA ARG A 400 -30.77 -13.87 -25.50
C ARG A 400 -30.25 -14.98 -26.42
N GLY A 401 -31.07 -16.00 -26.67
CA GLY A 401 -30.62 -17.19 -27.39
C GLY A 401 -29.52 -17.92 -26.62
N THR A 402 -28.37 -18.13 -27.27
CA THR A 402 -27.18 -18.77 -26.66
C THR A 402 -26.20 -17.79 -26.03
N GLU A 403 -26.42 -16.48 -26.22
CA GLU A 403 -25.51 -15.44 -25.75
C GLU A 403 -25.97 -14.90 -24.39
N THR A 404 -25.05 -14.79 -23.44
CA THR A 404 -25.24 -14.07 -22.18
C THR A 404 -24.34 -12.84 -22.16
N VAL A 405 -24.92 -11.68 -21.86
CA VAL A 405 -24.20 -10.43 -21.60
C VAL A 405 -24.13 -10.23 -20.09
N TYR A 406 -22.94 -10.08 -19.55
CA TYR A 406 -22.67 -9.78 -18.15
C TYR A 406 -22.44 -8.27 -17.99
N HIS A 407 -23.01 -7.68 -16.94
CA HIS A 407 -22.80 -6.29 -16.56
C HIS A 407 -21.82 -6.20 -15.39
N VAL A 408 -20.70 -5.51 -15.61
CA VAL A 408 -19.68 -5.27 -14.58
C VAL A 408 -19.42 -3.79 -14.42
N TYR A 409 -18.93 -3.40 -13.24
CA TYR A 409 -18.64 -2.02 -12.90
C TYR A 409 -17.14 -1.84 -12.72
N VAL A 410 -16.58 -0.80 -13.32
CA VAL A 410 -15.13 -0.56 -13.31
C VAL A 410 -14.84 0.88 -12.95
N ARG A 411 -13.86 1.12 -12.07
CA ARG A 411 -13.34 2.47 -11.79
C ARG A 411 -11.83 2.49 -11.78
N GLU A 412 -11.24 3.64 -12.06
CA GLU A 412 -9.83 3.86 -11.75
C GLU A 412 -9.63 3.94 -10.23
N ARG A 413 -8.60 3.28 -9.70
CA ARG A 413 -8.23 3.39 -8.28
C ARG A 413 -8.00 4.84 -7.89
N GLY A 414 -8.58 5.27 -6.77
CA GLY A 414 -8.57 6.68 -6.35
C GLY A 414 -9.72 7.53 -6.90
N ARG A 415 -10.60 6.94 -7.72
CA ARG A 415 -11.93 7.50 -8.03
C ARG A 415 -13.02 6.75 -7.29
N PHE A 416 -14.15 7.42 -7.12
CA PHE A 416 -15.31 6.86 -6.42
C PHE A 416 -16.35 6.27 -7.38
N GLU A 417 -16.72 7.04 -8.41
CA GLU A 417 -17.73 6.64 -9.38
C GLU A 417 -17.24 5.52 -10.30
N MET A 418 -18.19 4.71 -10.75
CA MET A 418 -17.98 3.50 -11.53
C MET A 418 -18.60 3.65 -12.92
N ASP A 419 -17.95 3.04 -13.90
CA ASP A 419 -18.40 2.93 -15.28
C ASP A 419 -18.93 1.52 -15.56
N SER A 420 -20.06 1.47 -16.28
CA SER A 420 -20.62 0.22 -16.81
C SER A 420 -19.77 -0.32 -17.95
N VAL A 421 -19.44 -1.61 -17.87
CA VAL A 421 -18.78 -2.41 -18.91
C VAL A 421 -19.57 -3.69 -19.12
N PHE A 422 -19.75 -4.09 -20.38
CA PHE A 422 -20.51 -5.28 -20.75
C PHE A 422 -19.61 -6.33 -21.37
N LEU A 423 -19.78 -7.59 -20.95
CA LEU A 423 -18.99 -8.72 -21.42
C LEU A 423 -19.88 -9.80 -22.00
N ARG A 424 -19.53 -10.32 -23.17
CA ARG A 424 -20.29 -11.37 -23.87
C ARG A 424 -19.73 -12.74 -23.51
N SER A 425 -20.61 -13.71 -23.29
CA SER A 425 -20.23 -15.09 -22.94
C SER A 425 -19.33 -15.75 -24.00
N SER A 426 -19.46 -15.35 -25.27
CA SER A 426 -18.63 -15.82 -26.37
C SER A 426 -17.19 -15.28 -26.32
N GLU A 427 -16.96 -14.15 -25.65
CA GLU A 427 -15.67 -13.44 -25.59
C GLU A 427 -15.17 -13.26 -24.14
N LEU A 428 -15.56 -14.16 -23.23
CA LEU A 428 -15.26 -14.02 -21.80
C LEU A 428 -13.82 -14.45 -21.47
N SER A 429 -12.85 -13.68 -21.94
CA SER A 429 -11.42 -13.81 -21.62
C SER A 429 -10.90 -12.57 -20.89
N LEU A 430 -9.76 -12.71 -20.21
CA LEU A 430 -9.14 -11.59 -19.51
C LEU A 430 -8.71 -10.50 -20.50
N GLN A 431 -8.14 -10.87 -21.64
CA GLN A 431 -7.71 -9.93 -22.67
C GLN A 431 -8.89 -9.15 -23.28
N ALA A 432 -10.02 -9.82 -23.52
CA ALA A 432 -11.23 -9.16 -24.02
C ALA A 432 -11.79 -8.19 -22.98
N PHE A 433 -11.76 -8.56 -21.70
CA PHE A 433 -12.17 -7.66 -20.61
C PHE A 433 -11.26 -6.43 -20.51
N GLU A 434 -9.94 -6.59 -20.52
CA GLU A 434 -8.99 -5.47 -20.51
C GLU A 434 -9.21 -4.54 -21.72
N SER A 435 -9.51 -5.10 -22.89
CA SER A 435 -9.82 -4.34 -24.11
C SER A 435 -11.14 -3.58 -23.97
N ALA A 436 -12.18 -4.19 -23.40
CA ALA A 436 -13.46 -3.56 -23.14
C ALA A 436 -13.34 -2.41 -22.12
N VAL A 437 -12.54 -2.60 -21.07
CA VAL A 437 -12.20 -1.54 -20.10
C VAL A 437 -11.51 -0.38 -20.81
N LEU A 438 -10.46 -0.63 -21.60
CA LEU A 438 -9.77 0.41 -22.34
C LEU A 438 -10.70 1.16 -23.31
N ALA A 439 -11.57 0.43 -24.02
CA ALA A 439 -12.54 1.02 -24.92
C ALA A 439 -13.54 1.92 -24.18
N LYS A 440 -14.06 1.48 -23.03
CA LYS A 440 -14.97 2.26 -22.19
C LYS A 440 -14.31 3.55 -21.69
N PHE A 441 -13.12 3.44 -21.11
CA PHE A 441 -12.42 4.61 -20.57
C PHE A 441 -12.00 5.60 -21.68
N LYS A 442 -11.67 5.11 -22.88
CA LYS A 442 -11.45 5.96 -24.06
C LYS A 442 -12.74 6.68 -24.51
N SER A 443 -13.88 5.99 -24.55
CA SER A 443 -15.14 6.57 -25.04
C SER A 443 -15.65 7.70 -24.16
N VAL A 444 -15.42 7.61 -22.84
CA VAL A 444 -15.76 8.67 -21.88
C VAL A 444 -14.67 9.75 -21.74
N LYS A 445 -13.63 9.71 -22.59
CA LYS A 445 -12.48 10.64 -22.59
C LYS A 445 -11.82 10.73 -21.21
N HIS A 446 -11.60 9.58 -20.59
CA HIS A 446 -11.04 9.50 -19.24
C HIS A 446 -9.63 10.08 -19.17
N VAL A 447 -9.36 10.84 -18.11
CA VAL A 447 -8.03 11.34 -17.77
C VAL A 447 -7.57 10.66 -16.47
N PRO A 448 -6.45 9.91 -16.49
CA PRO A 448 -5.94 9.26 -15.29
C PRO A 448 -5.68 10.22 -14.13
N ILE A 449 -5.92 9.78 -12.90
CA ILE A 449 -5.77 10.62 -11.68
C ILE A 449 -4.36 11.20 -11.54
N TRP A 450 -3.34 10.51 -12.03
CA TRP A 450 -1.96 10.91 -11.93
C TRP A 450 -1.52 11.92 -13.00
N LYS A 451 -2.34 12.21 -14.02
CA LYS A 451 -1.92 12.99 -15.20
C LYS A 451 -1.37 14.36 -14.82
N GLU A 452 -1.99 15.04 -13.85
CA GLU A 452 -1.55 16.37 -13.42
C GLU A 452 -0.43 16.37 -12.37
N GLU A 453 -0.31 15.31 -11.58
CA GLU A 453 0.71 15.22 -10.52
C GLU A 453 2.03 14.66 -11.06
N ARG A 454 1.97 13.76 -12.05
CA ARG A 454 3.15 13.13 -12.61
C ARG A 454 4.03 14.16 -13.35
N PRO A 455 5.38 14.08 -13.24
CA PRO A 455 6.28 14.98 -13.97
C PRO A 455 6.01 14.94 -15.48
N ARG A 456 6.10 16.10 -16.16
CA ARG A 456 5.79 16.22 -17.60
C ARG A 456 6.56 15.20 -18.46
N VAL A 457 7.81 14.92 -18.12
CA VAL A 457 8.67 13.95 -18.81
C VAL A 457 8.12 12.52 -18.77
N LEU A 458 7.22 12.20 -17.82
CA LEU A 458 6.62 10.87 -17.65
C LEU A 458 5.11 10.81 -18.01
N ARG A 459 4.48 11.93 -18.39
CA ARG A 459 3.02 11.97 -18.64
C ARG A 459 2.60 11.25 -19.92
N GLY A 460 3.54 11.06 -20.86
CA GLY A 460 3.25 10.51 -22.19
C GLY A 460 2.17 11.31 -22.95
N GLY A 461 1.63 10.69 -24.01
CA GLY A 461 0.45 11.19 -24.71
C GLY A 461 -0.85 10.88 -23.97
N ASP A 462 -1.98 10.99 -24.65
CA ASP A 462 -3.31 10.71 -24.08
C ASP A 462 -3.73 9.24 -24.22
N GLU A 463 -2.78 8.37 -24.57
CA GLU A 463 -3.01 6.93 -24.66
C GLU A 463 -3.11 6.32 -23.26
N LEU A 464 -4.23 5.63 -22.99
CA LEU A 464 -4.40 4.85 -21.78
C LEU A 464 -3.68 3.52 -21.90
N LYS A 465 -2.75 3.27 -20.99
CA LYS A 465 -2.10 1.97 -20.80
C LYS A 465 -2.59 1.34 -19.49
N LEU A 466 -3.35 0.26 -19.61
CA LEU A 466 -3.82 -0.52 -18.47
C LEU A 466 -2.65 -1.32 -17.87
N HIS A 467 -2.37 -1.12 -16.59
CA HIS A 467 -1.33 -1.85 -15.86
C HIS A 467 -1.90 -3.04 -15.09
N LYS A 468 -3.04 -2.83 -14.42
CA LYS A 468 -3.71 -3.83 -13.59
C LYS A 468 -5.21 -3.65 -13.66
N VAL A 469 -5.93 -4.76 -13.60
CA VAL A 469 -7.36 -4.83 -13.30
C VAL A 469 -7.60 -5.91 -12.24
N TYR A 470 -8.41 -5.61 -11.23
CA TYR A 470 -8.65 -6.53 -10.11
C TYR A 470 -9.97 -6.21 -9.40
N PRO A 471 -10.56 -7.17 -8.67
CA PRO A 471 -11.75 -6.95 -7.86
C PRO A 471 -11.60 -5.80 -6.85
N VAL A 472 -12.67 -5.02 -6.66
CA VAL A 472 -12.72 -4.02 -5.59
C VAL A 472 -12.63 -4.68 -4.22
N GLY A 473 -11.91 -4.04 -3.29
CA GLY A 473 -11.75 -4.49 -1.90
C GLY A 473 -10.36 -5.04 -1.57
N LEU A 474 -9.48 -5.19 -2.57
CA LEU A 474 -8.09 -5.57 -2.34
C LEU A 474 -7.25 -4.41 -1.78
N THR A 475 -6.33 -4.73 -0.87
CA THR A 475 -5.32 -3.78 -0.39
C THR A 475 -4.37 -3.38 -1.51
N GLU A 476 -3.59 -2.31 -1.32
CA GLU A 476 -2.60 -1.88 -2.32
C GLU A 476 -1.53 -2.96 -2.56
N ARG A 477 -1.08 -3.62 -1.48
CA ARG A 477 -0.14 -4.74 -1.53
C ARG A 477 -0.68 -5.87 -2.41
N GLN A 478 -1.95 -6.23 -2.21
CA GLN A 478 -2.62 -7.27 -2.99
C GLN A 478 -2.77 -6.85 -4.46
N ALA A 479 -3.31 -5.67 -4.71
CA ALA A 479 -3.59 -5.17 -6.06
C ALA A 479 -2.33 -5.08 -6.94
N LEU A 480 -1.24 -4.53 -6.41
CA LEU A 480 -0.01 -4.33 -7.18
C LEU A 480 0.82 -5.61 -7.29
N TYR A 481 0.98 -6.36 -6.19
CA TYR A 481 2.05 -7.36 -6.08
C TYR A 481 1.59 -8.80 -5.86
N SER A 482 0.35 -9.07 -5.44
CA SER A 482 -0.09 -10.44 -5.11
C SER A 482 -1.18 -10.98 -6.02
N PHE A 483 -2.13 -10.14 -6.43
CA PHE A 483 -3.31 -10.57 -7.17
C PHE A 483 -3.04 -10.63 -8.69
N ARG A 484 -3.52 -11.72 -9.28
CA ARG A 484 -3.73 -11.91 -10.71
C ARG A 484 -4.74 -13.03 -10.92
N PHE A 485 -5.55 -12.94 -11.97
CA PHE A 485 -6.28 -14.11 -12.46
C PHE A 485 -5.30 -15.07 -13.13
N ASN A 486 -5.32 -16.36 -12.78
CA ASN A 486 -4.47 -17.38 -13.38
C ASN A 486 -5.15 -17.97 -14.63
N GLY A 487 -5.38 -17.09 -15.62
CA GLY A 487 -5.95 -17.42 -16.92
C GLY A 487 -7.46 -17.22 -17.03
N ASP A 488 -7.97 -17.45 -18.24
CA ASP A 488 -9.35 -17.12 -18.61
C ASP A 488 -10.39 -17.93 -17.84
N THR A 489 -10.08 -19.17 -17.44
CA THR A 489 -11.00 -20.01 -16.66
C THR A 489 -11.28 -19.41 -15.28
N GLU A 490 -10.26 -18.93 -14.57
CA GLU A 490 -10.45 -18.31 -13.26
C GLU A 490 -11.24 -17.01 -13.39
N PHE A 491 -10.91 -16.18 -14.39
CA PHE A 491 -11.64 -14.95 -14.68
C PHE A 491 -13.12 -15.23 -15.01
N LYS A 492 -13.40 -16.17 -15.90
CA LYS A 492 -14.75 -16.57 -16.27
C LYS A 492 -15.55 -17.05 -15.05
N ASN A 493 -14.99 -17.95 -14.26
CA ASN A 493 -15.63 -18.44 -13.04
C ASN A 493 -15.93 -17.29 -12.06
N TYR A 494 -15.02 -16.33 -11.94
CA TYR A 494 -15.23 -15.14 -11.12
C TYR A 494 -16.44 -14.32 -11.60
N ILE A 495 -16.50 -14.00 -12.90
CA ILE A 495 -17.63 -13.24 -13.49
C ILE A 495 -18.96 -13.99 -13.31
N GLU A 496 -18.97 -15.31 -13.51
CA GLU A 496 -20.18 -16.13 -13.39
C GLU A 496 -20.68 -16.25 -11.94
N SER A 497 -19.76 -16.28 -10.97
CA SER A 497 -20.08 -16.42 -9.54
C SER A 497 -20.31 -15.10 -8.80
N HIS A 498 -19.95 -13.96 -9.40
CA HIS A 498 -20.07 -12.64 -8.79
C HIS A 498 -20.98 -11.72 -9.64
N PRO A 499 -22.32 -11.81 -9.49
CA PRO A 499 -23.24 -10.90 -10.15
C PRO A 499 -22.90 -9.43 -9.86
N CYS A 500 -22.88 -8.60 -10.91
CA CYS A 500 -22.52 -7.19 -10.82
C CYS A 500 -21.11 -6.98 -10.25
N ALA A 501 -20.18 -7.85 -10.65
CA ALA A 501 -18.78 -7.78 -10.25
C ALA A 501 -18.22 -6.37 -10.43
N ARG A 502 -17.41 -5.95 -9.45
CA ARG A 502 -16.80 -4.62 -9.41
C ARG A 502 -15.30 -4.74 -9.48
N PHE A 503 -14.70 -3.91 -10.31
CA PHE A 503 -13.28 -3.89 -10.55
C PHE A 503 -12.68 -2.51 -10.37
N GLU A 504 -11.44 -2.49 -9.92
CA GLU A 504 -10.56 -1.34 -9.97
C GLU A 504 -9.49 -1.55 -11.03
N VAL A 505 -9.12 -0.46 -11.69
CA VAL A 505 -8.06 -0.43 -12.69
C VAL A 505 -6.97 0.55 -12.31
N ILE A 506 -5.75 0.25 -12.71
CA ILE A 506 -4.59 1.15 -12.60
C ILE A 506 -4.07 1.40 -14.01
N PHE A 507 -4.00 2.68 -14.38
CA PHE A 507 -3.34 3.13 -15.61
C PHE A 507 -1.94 3.64 -15.31
N VAL A 508 -0.99 3.52 -16.25
CA VAL A 508 0.43 3.94 -16.08
C VAL A 508 1.02 4.67 -17.27
#